data_AF-A0A5S9M7B2-F1
#
_entry.id   AF-A0A5S9M7B2-F1
#
_cell.length_a   1.000
_cell.length_b   1.000
_cell.length_c   1.000
_cell.angle_alpha   90.00
_cell.angle_beta   90.00
_cell.angle_gamma   90.00
#
_symmetry.space_group_name_H-M   'P 1'
#
loop_
_entity.id
_entity.type
_entity.pdbx_description
1 polymer ?
#
loop_
_entity_poly.entity_id
_entity_poly.type
_entity_poly.pdbx_seq_one_letter_code
_entity_poly.pdbx_strand_id
1 'polypeptide(L)'
;MRVPLFIHVPGVKGGQIHKYSGEVDVAPTLLHLLGDDTKNYLMSGSDILSKNFKELVPFRNGDFVSKDYTKVGNNYYSNKTGEKKSSQLTRHRKKMKR
;
A
#
# COMPACT_ATOMS: atom_id res chain seq x y z
N MET A 1 11.13 -0.44 5.33
CA MET A 1 10.84 -0.41 6.78
C MET A 1 9.43 -0.96 6.97
N ARG A 2 9.21 -1.83 7.96
CA ARG A 2 7.87 -2.28 8.36
C ARG A 2 7.69 -1.87 9.82
N VAL A 3 6.55 -1.30 10.14
CA VAL A 3 6.18 -0.89 11.50
C VAL A 3 4.87 -1.58 11.89
N PRO A 4 4.66 -1.91 13.17
CA PRO A 4 3.43 -2.56 13.60
C PRO A 4 2.24 -1.59 13.55
N LEU A 5 1.06 -2.14 13.22
CA LEU A 5 -0.23 -1.48 13.37
C LEU A 5 -1.18 -2.45 14.07
N PHE A 6 -1.75 -2.02 15.20
CA PHE A 6 -2.75 -2.77 15.95
C PHE A 6 -3.98 -1.90 16.13
N ILE A 7 -5.15 -2.43 15.78
CA ILE A 7 -6.45 -1.77 15.97
C ILE A 7 -7.32 -2.73 16.79
N HIS A 8 -7.65 -2.32 18.02
CA HIS A 8 -8.56 -3.08 18.88
C HIS A 8 -9.95 -2.44 18.84
N VAL A 9 -10.96 -3.21 18.43
CA VAL A 9 -12.35 -2.77 18.34
C VAL A 9 -13.22 -3.68 19.22
N PRO A 10 -13.86 -3.16 20.28
CA PRO A 10 -14.75 -3.96 21.13
C PRO A 10 -15.91 -4.57 20.34
N GLY A 11 -16.23 -5.84 20.62
CA GLY A 11 -17.35 -6.54 19.98
C GLY A 11 -17.11 -6.98 18.53
N VAL A 12 -15.94 -6.71 17.95
CA VAL A 12 -15.59 -7.11 16.57
C VAL A 12 -14.55 -8.23 16.59
N LYS A 13 -14.78 -9.27 15.79
CA LYS A 13 -13.80 -10.36 15.62
C LYS A 13 -12.57 -9.82 14.87
N GLY A 14 -11.41 -9.90 15.52
CA GLY A 14 -10.13 -9.55 14.91
C GLY A 14 -9.64 -10.55 13.85
N GLY A 15 -8.55 -10.18 13.18
CA GLY A 15 -7.85 -11.03 12.21
C GLY A 15 -6.49 -10.46 11.86
N GLN A 16 -5.65 -11.29 11.21
CA GLN A 16 -4.37 -10.83 10.67
C GLN A 16 -4.59 -10.29 9.25
N ILE A 17 -4.14 -9.07 8.99
CA ILE A 17 -4.22 -8.42 7.68
C ILE A 17 -2.81 -8.36 7.09
N HIS A 18 -2.58 -9.07 5.98
CA HIS A 18 -1.28 -9.14 5.31
C HIS A 18 -1.16 -8.18 4.11
N LYS A 19 -2.15 -7.29 3.91
CA LYS A 19 -2.14 -6.29 2.83
C LYS A 19 -1.03 -5.27 3.06
N TYR A 20 -0.25 -4.97 2.03
CA TYR A 20 0.73 -3.88 2.09
C TYR A 20 0.03 -2.53 2.20
N SER A 21 0.20 -1.85 3.34
CA SER A 21 -0.43 -0.56 3.65
C SER A 21 0.57 0.45 4.21
N GLY A 22 0.24 1.73 4.09
CA GLY A 22 1.01 2.85 4.62
C GLY A 22 0.26 3.60 5.72
N GLU A 23 0.96 4.53 6.37
CA GLU A 23 0.38 5.34 7.44
C GLU A 23 -0.81 6.21 6.97
N VAL A 24 -0.77 6.67 5.71
CA VAL A 24 -1.86 7.44 5.09
C VAL A 24 -3.19 6.67 5.01
N ASP A 25 -3.16 5.35 5.09
CA ASP A 25 -4.33 4.47 5.00
C ASP A 25 -5.05 4.32 6.35
N VAL A 26 -4.43 4.74 7.46
CA VAL A 26 -5.01 4.59 8.81
C VAL A 26 -6.26 5.44 8.98
N ALA A 27 -6.21 6.72 8.62
CA ALA A 27 -7.33 7.64 8.79
C ALA A 27 -8.63 7.19 8.09
N PRO A 28 -8.64 6.84 6.78
CA PRO A 28 -9.86 6.37 6.14
C PRO A 28 -10.33 5.02 6.72
N THR A 29 -9.42 4.15 7.16
CA THR A 29 -9.78 2.89 7.82
C THR A 29 -10.53 3.12 9.14
N LEU A 30 -10.05 4.04 9.98
CA LEU A 30 -10.71 4.36 11.25
C LEU A 30 -12.08 5.03 11.04
N LEU A 31 -12.18 5.96 10.09
CA LEU A 31 -13.45 6.63 9.76
C LEU A 31 -14.51 5.62 9.31
N HIS A 32 -14.16 4.68 8.43
CA HIS A 32 -15.09 3.62 8.03
C HIS A 32 -15.48 2.68 9.19
N LEU A 33 -14.56 2.37 10.11
CA LEU A 33 -14.89 1.59 11.31
C LEU A 33 -15.86 2.32 12.24
N LEU A 34 -15.80 3.66 12.28
CA LEU A 34 -16.73 4.51 13.03
C LEU A 34 -18.08 4.73 12.32
N GLY A 35 -18.18 4.32 11.05
CA GLY A 35 -19.40 4.45 10.24
C GLY A 35 -19.49 5.74 9.42
N ASP A 36 -18.41 6.51 9.33
CA ASP A 36 -18.37 7.76 8.55
C ASP A 36 -18.03 7.49 7.07
N ASP A 37 -18.70 8.21 6.16
CA ASP A 37 -18.36 8.20 4.72
C ASP A 37 -17.24 9.22 4.43
N THR A 38 -16.14 8.76 3.84
CA THR A 38 -14.98 9.61 3.55
C THR A 38 -14.99 10.27 2.18
N LYS A 39 -16.02 10.09 1.35
CA LYS A 39 -16.08 10.64 -0.03
C LYS A 39 -15.85 12.15 -0.13
N ASN A 40 -16.23 12.89 0.90
CA ASN A 40 -16.14 14.35 0.92
C ASN A 40 -14.78 14.86 1.44
N TYR A 41 -13.87 13.98 1.84
CA TYR A 41 -12.54 14.34 2.30
C TYR A 41 -11.48 14.10 1.22
N LEU A 42 -10.55 15.05 1.08
CA LEU A 42 -9.37 14.87 0.25
C LEU A 42 -8.34 14.02 1.02
N MET A 43 -8.40 12.70 0.83
CA MET A 43 -7.48 11.75 1.46
C MET A 43 -6.65 11.04 0.40
N SER A 44 -5.34 10.89 0.65
CA SER A 44 -4.44 10.16 -0.26
C SER A 44 -4.44 8.64 -0.02
N GLY A 45 -4.79 8.20 1.19
CA GLY A 45 -4.89 6.79 1.53
C GLY A 45 -6.27 6.20 1.28
N SER A 46 -6.40 4.90 1.52
CA SER A 46 -7.66 4.17 1.38
C SER A 46 -7.87 3.17 2.52
N ASP A 47 -9.12 2.81 2.78
CA ASP A 47 -9.47 1.86 3.84
C ASP A 47 -8.84 0.48 3.59
N ILE A 48 -7.97 0.05 4.51
CA ILE A 48 -7.20 -1.19 4.47
C ILE A 48 -8.13 -2.43 4.50
N LEU A 49 -9.28 -2.32 5.16
CA LEU A 49 -10.23 -3.43 5.33
C LEU A 49 -11.11 -3.62 4.08
N SER A 50 -11.18 -2.63 3.20
CA SER A 50 -11.93 -2.70 1.95
C SER A 50 -11.42 -3.79 1.00
N LYS A 51 -12.34 -4.42 0.26
CA LYS A 51 -12.01 -5.40 -0.79
C LYS A 51 -11.27 -4.79 -1.97
N ASN A 52 -11.45 -3.49 -2.21
CA ASN A 52 -10.87 -2.75 -3.34
C ASN A 52 -9.58 -2.02 -2.96
N PHE A 53 -9.03 -2.28 -1.77
CA PHE A 53 -7.79 -1.67 -1.31
C PHE A 53 -6.62 -2.00 -2.24
N LYS A 54 -5.88 -0.97 -2.67
CA LYS A 54 -4.70 -1.14 -3.52
C LYS A 54 -3.46 -1.28 -2.67
N GLU A 55 -2.81 -2.43 -2.76
CA GLU A 55 -1.56 -2.73 -2.05
C GLU A 55 -0.35 -2.01 -2.70
N LEU A 56 -0.30 -0.69 -2.54
CA LEU A 56 0.79 0.18 -3.00
C LEU A 56 1.12 1.22 -1.92
N VAL A 57 2.35 1.14 -1.40
CA VAL A 57 2.84 2.01 -0.33
C VAL A 57 3.93 2.91 -0.90
N PRO A 58 3.62 4.18 -1.23
CA PRO A 58 4.62 5.14 -1.66
C PRO A 58 5.48 5.60 -0.47
N PHE A 59 6.78 5.75 -0.70
CA PHE A 59 7.71 6.37 0.23
C PHE A 59 7.95 7.82 -0.17
N ARG A 60 8.35 8.65 0.80
CA ARG A 60 8.51 10.10 0.60
C ARG A 60 9.54 10.46 -0.48
N ASN A 61 10.55 9.62 -0.67
CA ASN A 61 11.62 9.79 -1.67
C ASN A 61 11.25 9.29 -3.08
N GLY A 62 10.00 8.87 -3.32
CA GLY A 62 9.54 8.35 -4.60
C GLY A 62 9.85 6.86 -4.84
N ASP A 63 10.37 6.17 -3.84
CA ASP A 63 10.37 4.70 -3.78
C ASP A 63 8.99 4.18 -3.41
N PHE A 64 8.76 2.88 -3.57
CA PHE A 64 7.48 2.27 -3.18
C PHE A 64 7.62 0.78 -2.95
N VAL A 65 6.67 0.23 -2.20
CA VAL A 65 6.43 -1.21 -2.06
C VAL A 65 5.04 -1.52 -2.61
N SER A 66 4.92 -2.54 -3.45
CA SER A 66 3.62 -3.11 -3.84
C SER A 66 3.53 -4.57 -3.39
N LYS A 67 2.48 -5.30 -3.80
CA LYS A 67 2.38 -6.74 -3.56
C LYS A 67 3.57 -7.54 -4.11
N ASP A 68 3.93 -7.29 -5.37
CA ASP A 68 4.88 -8.13 -6.11
C ASP A 68 6.31 -7.59 -6.12
N TYR A 69 6.47 -6.26 -6.06
CA TYR A 69 7.76 -5.60 -6.25
C TYR A 69 7.99 -4.45 -5.27
N THR A 70 9.26 -4.20 -4.97
CA THR A 70 9.72 -3.01 -4.28
C THR A 70 10.67 -2.23 -5.19
N LYS A 71 10.46 -0.93 -5.30
CA LYS A 71 11.40 -0.01 -5.96
C LYS A 71 12.28 0.63 -4.90
N VAL A 72 13.60 0.61 -5.12
CA VAL A 72 14.58 1.37 -4.32
C VAL A 72 15.50 2.11 -5.28
N GLY A 73 15.44 3.44 -5.26
CA GLY A 73 16.07 4.28 -6.28
C GLY A 73 15.59 3.91 -7.69
N ASN A 74 16.51 3.54 -8.57
CA ASN A 74 16.21 3.12 -9.95
C ASN A 74 16.07 1.59 -10.12
N ASN A 75 16.16 0.82 -9.03
CA ASN A 75 16.15 -0.63 -9.06
C ASN A 75 14.79 -1.18 -8.61
N TYR A 76 14.43 -2.34 -9.17
CA TYR A 76 13.23 -3.08 -8.80
C TYR A 76 13.64 -4.44 -8.25
N TYR A 77 13.00 -4.86 -7.17
CA TYR A 77 13.25 -6.11 -6.47
C TYR A 77 11.95 -6.91 -6.37
N SER A 78 12.02 -8.23 -6.52
CA SER A 78 10.85 -9.09 -6.25
C SER A 78 10.65 -9.23 -4.75
N ASN A 79 9.41 -9.06 -4.28
CA ASN A 79 9.11 -9.27 -2.86
C ASN A 79 9.10 -10.76 -2.47
N LYS A 80 8.93 -11.66 -3.45
CA LYS A 80 8.93 -13.10 -3.20
C LYS A 80 10.34 -13.66 -3.03
N THR A 81 11.30 -13.22 -3.85
CA THR A 81 12.66 -13.77 -3.87
C THR A 81 13.73 -12.83 -3.31
N GLY A 82 13.43 -11.53 -3.18
CA GLY A 82 14.41 -10.49 -2.83
C GLY A 82 15.36 -10.12 -3.97
N GLU A 83 15.28 -10.82 -5.11
CA GLU A 83 16.21 -10.63 -6.20
C GLU A 83 15.89 -9.37 -7.02
N LYS A 84 16.95 -8.72 -7.47
CA LYS A 84 16.88 -7.59 -8.40
C LYS A 84 16.33 -8.07 -9.75
N LYS A 85 15.29 -7.41 -10.25
CA LYS A 85 14.76 -7.67 -11.59
C LYS A 85 15.65 -7.01 -12.65
N SER A 86 15.94 -7.76 -13.71
CA SER A 86 16.68 -7.24 -14.87
C SER A 86 15.88 -6.14 -15.59
N SER A 87 16.58 -5.29 -16.33
CA SER A 87 16.11 -3.99 -16.87
C SER A 87 14.91 -4.03 -17.83
N GLN A 88 14.28 -5.19 -18.05
CA GLN A 88 13.11 -5.32 -18.94
C GLN A 88 11.85 -4.65 -18.38
N LEU A 89 11.66 -4.60 -17.05
CA LEU A 89 10.57 -3.81 -16.42
C LEU A 89 10.79 -2.30 -16.60
N THR A 90 12.04 -1.84 -16.62
CA THR A 90 12.41 -0.44 -16.87
C THR A 90 12.02 0.03 -18.28
N ARG A 91 11.90 -0.90 -19.26
CA ARG A 91 11.52 -0.59 -20.65
C ARG A 91 10.01 -0.40 -20.85
N HIS A 92 9.15 -0.96 -19.99
CA HIS A 92 7.70 -0.80 -20.15
C HIS A 92 7.26 0.67 -19.97
N ARG A 93 8.03 1.48 -19.21
CA ARG A 93 7.86 2.93 -19.10
C ARG A 93 8.14 3.71 -20.39
N LYS A 94 8.95 3.19 -21.32
CA LYS A 94 9.20 3.88 -22.60
C LYS A 94 8.04 3.73 -23.59
N LYS A 95 7.20 2.71 -23.45
CA LYS A 95 6.06 2.47 -24.36
C LYS A 95 4.76 3.20 -23.93
N MET A 96 4.54 3.47 -22.65
CA MET A 96 3.37 4.21 -22.16
C MET A 96 3.52 5.75 -22.13
N LYS A 97 4.65 6.29 -22.60
CA LYS A 97 4.88 7.75 -22.74
C LYS A 97 4.88 8.21 -24.20
N ARG A 98 4.14 7.54 -25.08
CA ARG A 98 3.87 7.99 -26.46
C ARG A 98 2.38 8.26 -26.62
#